data_AF-A0AAN9ACJ6-F1
#
_entry.id   AF-A0AAN9ACJ6-F1
#
_cell.length_a   1.000
_cell.length_b   1.000
_cell.length_c   1.000
_cell.angle_alpha   90.00
_cell.angle_beta   90.00
_cell.angle_gamma   90.00
#
_symmetry.space_group_name_H-M   'P 1'
#
loop_
_entity.id
_entity.type
_entity.pdbx_description
1 polymer ?
#
loop_
_entity_poly.entity_id
_entity_poly.type
_entity_poly.pdbx_seq_one_letter_code
_entity_poly.pdbx_strand_id
1 'polypeptide(L)' 'MLHHQQNAACLYAKAKEADGQYREAATYYESARDYESVIRLLLHNLNSPEEAVRIVRETKSVEGAKMVAK' A
#
# COMPACT_ATOMS: atom_id res chain seq x y z
N MET A 1 -14.00 5.77 -19.79
CA MET A 1 -13.14 4.59 -19.95
C MET A 1 -12.05 4.65 -18.90
N LEU A 2 -11.82 3.54 -18.21
CA LEU A 2 -11.19 3.44 -16.90
C LEU A 2 -9.75 3.98 -16.83
N HIS A 3 -9.48 4.72 -15.75
CA HIS A 3 -8.28 4.73 -14.90
C HIS A 3 -7.04 4.00 -15.44
N HIS A 4 -6.20 4.68 -16.21
CA HIS A 4 -4.88 4.17 -16.64
C HIS A 4 -3.74 5.14 -16.31
N GLN A 5 -3.69 5.59 -15.05
CA GLN A 5 -2.50 6.28 -14.51
C GLN A 5 -1.92 5.49 -13.33
N GLN A 6 -1.62 4.20 -13.55
CA GLN A 6 -0.99 3.31 -12.57
C GLN A 6 0.14 2.48 -13.21
N ASN A 7 1.16 3.12 -13.82
CA ASN A 7 2.28 2.36 -14.41
C ASN A 7 3.64 2.60 -13.73
N ALA A 8 3.89 3.75 -13.10
CA ALA A 8 5.20 4.01 -12.51
C ALA A 8 5.37 3.40 -11.09
N ALA A 9 4.44 3.68 -10.19
CA ALA A 9 4.52 3.21 -8.80
C ALA A 9 4.39 1.69 -8.67
N CYS A 10 3.47 1.09 -9.44
CA CYS A 10 3.20 -0.35 -9.41
C CYS A 10 4.39 -1.19 -9.88
N LEU A 11 5.11 -0.78 -10.93
CA LEU A 11 6.26 -1.54 -11.43
C LEU A 11 7.48 -1.43 -10.50
N TYR A 12 7.75 -0.24 -9.97
CA TYR A 12 8.86 -0.04 -9.04
C TYR A 12 8.66 -0.82 -7.74
N ALA A 13 7.48 -0.73 -7.16
CA ALA A 13 7.16 -1.47 -5.96
C ALA A 13 7.08 -2.98 -6.20
N LYS A 14 6.56 -3.46 -7.34
CA LYS A 14 6.62 -4.90 -7.68
C LYS A 14 8.05 -5.43 -7.78
N ALA A 15 8.97 -4.64 -8.34
CA ALA A 15 10.38 -5.01 -8.36
C ALA A 15 10.96 -5.09 -6.94
N LYS A 16 10.63 -4.13 -6.08
CA LYS A 16 11.02 -4.12 -4.66
C LYS A 16 10.38 -5.26 -3.86
N GLU A 17 9.13 -5.62 -4.15
CA GLU A 17 8.45 -6.80 -3.59
C GLU A 17 9.17 -8.10 -4.00
N ALA A 18 9.59 -8.22 -5.26
CA ALA A 18 10.35 -9.36 -5.74
C ALA A 18 11.75 -9.46 -5.10
N ASP A 19 12.32 -8.31 -4.71
CA ASP A 19 13.60 -8.23 -3.97
C ASP A 19 13.41 -8.44 -2.45
N GLY A 20 12.17 -8.58 -1.96
CA GLY A 20 11.84 -8.68 -0.53
C GLY A 20 11.91 -7.35 0.23
N GLN A 21 12.11 -6.23 -0.46
CA GLN A 21 12.22 -4.88 0.09
C GLN A 21 10.85 -4.20 0.26
N TYR A 22 9.96 -4.87 0.99
CA TYR A 22 8.57 -4.40 1.19
C TYR A 22 8.46 -3.05 1.91
N ARG A 23 9.42 -2.73 2.80
CA ARG A 23 9.46 -1.44 3.51
C ARG A 23 9.73 -0.26 2.58
N GLU A 24 10.68 -0.40 1.67
CA GLU A 24 10.97 0.62 0.66
C GLU A 24 9.81 0.78 -0.33
N ALA A 25 9.19 -0.33 -0.73
CA ALA A 25 8.00 -0.29 -1.56
C ALA A 25 6.87 0.50 -0.89
N ALA A 26 6.63 0.26 0.41
CA ALA A 26 5.65 1.00 1.20
C ALA A 26 5.96 2.50 1.25
N THR A 27 7.21 2.91 1.50
CA THR A 27 7.60 4.33 1.49
C THR A 27 7.36 4.99 0.13
N TYR A 28 7.59 4.26 -0.97
CA TYR A 28 7.34 4.75 -2.32
C TYR A 28 5.85 4.94 -2.60
N TYR A 29 5.02 3.98 -2.22
CA TYR A 29 3.57 4.10 -2.34
C TYR A 29 3.02 5.23 -1.47
N GLU A 30 3.55 5.40 -0.26
CA GLU A 30 3.18 6.51 0.63
C GLU A 30 3.53 7.86 0.01
N SER A 31 4.73 7.99 -0.58
CA SER A 31 5.17 9.19 -1.30
C SER A 31 4.30 9.47 -2.55
N ALA A 32 3.84 8.41 -3.21
CA ALA A 32 2.89 8.48 -4.32
C ALA A 32 1.43 8.73 -3.88
N ARG A 33 1.17 8.85 -2.56
CA ARG A 33 -0.16 8.92 -1.94
C ARG A 33 -1.07 7.73 -2.25
N ASP A 34 -0.48 6.61 -2.62
CA ASP A 34 -1.16 5.34 -2.85
C ASP A 34 -1.22 4.53 -1.54
N TYR A 35 -2.00 5.05 -0.59
CA TYR A 35 -2.10 4.45 0.74
C TYR A 35 -2.76 3.07 0.71
N GLU A 36 -3.62 2.79 -0.27
CA GLU A 36 -4.22 1.47 -0.46
C GLU A 36 -3.15 0.39 -0.72
N SER A 37 -2.17 0.70 -1.57
CA SER A 37 -1.04 -0.19 -1.84
C SER A 37 -0.13 -0.36 -0.62
N VAL A 38 0.08 0.71 0.16
CA VAL A 38 0.81 0.64 1.45
C VAL A 38 0.09 -0.30 2.42
N ILE A 39 -1.21 -0.12 2.61
CA ILE A 39 -2.04 -0.91 3.53
C ILE A 39 -2.02 -2.39 3.11
N ARG A 40 -2.15 -2.67 1.82
CA ARG A 40 -2.04 -4.03 1.28
C ARG A 40 -0.69 -4.66 1.59
N LEU A 41 0.40 -3.92 1.39
CA LEU A 41 1.76 -4.37 1.71
C LEU A 41 1.93 -4.65 3.21
N LEU A 42 1.41 -3.75 4.05
CA LEU A 42 1.46 -3.89 5.50
C LEU A 42 0.73 -5.14 5.97
N LEU A 43 -0.45 -5.42 5.43
CA LEU A 43 -1.25 -6.58 5.80
C LEU A 43 -0.68 -7.90 5.25
N HIS A 44 -0.31 -7.96 3.97
CA HIS A 44 0.06 -9.22 3.32
C HIS A 44 1.53 -9.58 3.42
N ASN A 45 2.43 -8.60 3.29
CA ASN A 45 3.87 -8.87 3.20
C ASN A 45 4.57 -8.57 4.54
N LEU A 46 4.33 -7.39 5.11
CA LEU A 46 4.97 -6.96 6.35
C LEU A 46 4.26 -7.47 7.62
N ASN A 47 3.11 -8.14 7.47
CA ASN A 47 2.31 -8.71 8.57
C ASN A 47 2.14 -7.73 9.76
N SER A 48 1.94 -6.46 9.45
CA SER A 48 1.86 -5.34 10.38
C SER A 48 0.48 -4.67 10.30
N PRO A 49 -0.58 -5.34 10.80
CA PRO A 49 -1.95 -4.82 10.72
C PRO A 49 -2.15 -3.56 11.57
N GLU A 50 -1.39 -3.35 12.65
CA GLU A 50 -1.55 -2.13 13.46
C GLU A 50 -1.13 -0.88 12.68
N GLU A 51 -0.03 -0.94 11.92
CA GLU A 51 0.41 0.13 11.02
C GLU A 51 -0.67 0.40 9.95
N ALA A 52 -1.23 -0.65 9.36
CA ALA A 52 -2.28 -0.53 8.36
C ALA A 52 -3.51 0.19 8.91
N VAL A 53 -3.96 -0.18 10.12
CA VAL A 53 -5.07 0.49 10.82
C VAL A 53 -4.74 1.97 11.08
N ARG A 54 -3.51 2.28 11.51
CA ARG A 54 -3.10 3.67 11.77
C ARG A 54 -3.22 4.51 10.51
N ILE A 55 -2.65 4.04 9.40
CA ILE A 55 -2.69 4.75 8.11
C ILE A 55 -4.14 4.93 7.63
N VAL A 56 -4.98 3.90 7.74
CA VAL A 56 -6.42 3.99 7.40
C VAL A 56 -7.10 5.10 8.19
N ARG A 57 -6.83 5.18 9.50
CA ARG A 57 -7.44 6.19 10.38
C ARG A 57 -6.92 7.59 10.09
N GLU A 58 -5.64 7.74 9.78
CA GLU A 58 -5.02 9.02 9.44
C GLU A 58 -5.49 9.53 8.07
N THR A 59 -5.53 8.65 7.08
CA THR A 59 -5.94 8.99 5.70
C THR A 59 -7.46 8.98 5.52
N LYS A 60 -8.21 8.43 6.49
CA LYS A 60 -9.65 8.17 6.43
C LYS A 60 -10.07 7.39 5.19
N SER A 61 -9.19 6.50 4.72
CA SER A 61 -9.44 5.71 3.51
C SER A 61 -10.51 4.64 3.76
N VAL A 62 -11.63 4.76 3.05
CA VAL A 62 -12.73 3.78 3.13
C VAL A 62 -12.32 2.44 2.55
N GLU A 63 -11.59 2.44 1.42
CA GLU A 63 -11.10 1.21 0.79
C GLU A 63 -10.07 0.51 1.67
N GLY A 64 -9.17 1.28 2.31
CA GLY A 64 -8.23 0.73 3.28
C GLY A 64 -8.92 0.12 4.51
N ALA A 65 -9.97 0.77 5.02
CA ALA A 65 -10.77 0.23 6.13
C ALA A 65 -11.43 -1.10 5.77
N LYS A 66 -11.93 -1.25 4.54
CA LYS A 66 -12.49 -2.52 4.05
C LYS A 66 -11.43 -3.63 3.98
N MET A 67 -10.19 -3.30 3.63
CA MET A 67 -9.10 -4.29 3.58
C MET A 67 -8.69 -4.78 4.96
N VAL A 68 -8.67 -3.88 5.95
CA VAL A 68 -8.34 -4.21 7.34
C VAL A 68 -9.46 -4.98 8.04
N ALA A 69 -10.72 -4.71 7.69
CA ALA A 69 -11.90 -5.33 8.32
C ALA A 69 -12.26 -6.73 7.77
N LYS A 70 -11.46 -7.25 6.81
CA LYS A 70 -11.70 -8.53 6.15
C LYS A 70 -10.89 -9.64 6.82
#